data_AF-A0A8I2G9D8-F1
#
_entry.id   AF-A0A8I2G9D8-F1
#
_cell.length_a   1.000
_cell.length_b   1.000
_cell.length_c   1.000
_cell.angle_alpha   90.00
_cell.angle_beta   90.00
_cell.angle_gamma   90.00
#
_symmetry.space_group_name_H-M   'P 1'
#
loop_
_entity.id
_entity.type
_entity.pdbx_description
1 polymer ?
#
loop_
_entity_poly.entity_id
_entity_poly.type
_entity_poly.pdbx_seq_one_letter_code
_entity_poly.pdbx_strand_id
1 'polypeptide(L)'
;MATKFKALATYRPKIIKGKTADSKDAANLISGRTSATEGTVLESLSELRYTLFFFLRDGRSLKLPGLGTFTPSISLDGTINVNLRVDKELLSELNKETEGFKGTVINAINIGKTVNDLVALWNEEHPEDPVV
;
A
#
# COMPACT_ATOMS: atom_id res chain seq x y z
N MET A 1 -11.34 -30.79 7.47
CA MET A 1 -10.03 -30.40 8.01
C MET A 1 -9.60 -29.14 7.29
N ALA A 2 -9.53 -28.03 8.01
CA ALA A 2 -9.16 -26.75 7.44
C ALA A 2 -7.65 -26.72 7.16
N THR A 3 -7.24 -25.89 6.21
CA THR A 3 -5.82 -25.63 5.98
C THR A 3 -5.34 -24.49 6.88
N LYS A 4 -4.04 -24.47 7.22
CA LYS A 4 -3.39 -23.33 7.89
C LYS A 4 -3.66 -22.00 7.17
N PHE A 5 -3.79 -22.05 5.85
CA PHE A 5 -4.13 -20.89 5.03
C PHE A 5 -5.54 -20.34 5.32
N LYS A 6 -6.53 -21.21 5.58
CA LYS A 6 -7.91 -20.82 5.91
C LYS A 6 -7.95 -20.06 7.25
N ALA A 7 -7.30 -20.60 8.29
CA ALA A 7 -7.17 -19.93 9.59
C ALA A 7 -6.49 -18.56 9.48
N LEU A 8 -5.37 -18.48 8.75
CA LEU A 8 -4.65 -17.22 8.50
C LEU A 8 -5.49 -16.22 7.70
N ALA A 9 -6.19 -16.68 6.67
CA ALA A 9 -7.06 -15.83 5.89
C ALA A 9 -8.18 -15.23 6.75
N THR A 10 -8.68 -15.95 7.75
CA THR A 10 -9.74 -15.46 8.65
C THR A 10 -9.22 -14.50 9.71
N TYR A 11 -8.20 -14.89 10.47
CA TYR A 11 -7.82 -14.18 11.70
C TYR A 11 -6.66 -13.20 11.59
N ARG A 12 -5.91 -13.17 10.47
CA ARG A 12 -4.81 -12.20 10.33
C ARG A 12 -5.35 -10.76 10.40
N PRO A 13 -4.59 -9.81 10.97
CA PRO A 13 -4.92 -8.40 10.87
C PRO A 13 -5.04 -7.97 9.41
N LYS A 14 -6.09 -7.23 9.06
CA LYS A 14 -6.26 -6.69 7.70
C LYS A 14 -6.77 -5.26 7.77
N ILE A 15 -6.26 -4.43 6.86
CA ILE A 15 -6.79 -3.10 6.66
C ILE A 15 -8.11 -3.20 5.89
N ILE A 16 -9.16 -2.56 6.41
CA ILE A 16 -10.37 -2.28 5.63
C ILE A 16 -10.01 -1.18 4.63
N LYS A 17 -10.02 -1.53 3.34
CA LYS A 17 -9.77 -0.55 2.28
C LYS A 17 -10.97 0.40 2.19
N GLY A 18 -10.72 1.69 2.34
CA GLY A 18 -11.69 2.73 2.03
C GLY A 18 -11.88 2.90 0.52
N LYS A 19 -12.70 3.89 0.13
CA LYS A 19 -12.81 4.33 -1.26
C LYS A 19 -11.42 4.75 -1.76
N THR A 20 -11.02 4.27 -2.93
CA THR A 20 -9.81 4.74 -3.60
C THR A 20 -9.94 6.24 -3.86
N ALA A 21 -9.00 7.03 -3.33
CA ALA A 21 -8.89 8.44 -3.65
C ALA A 21 -8.41 8.62 -5.09
N ASP A 22 -9.05 9.49 -5.85
CA ASP A 22 -8.68 9.80 -7.24
C ASP A 22 -7.80 11.07 -7.35
N SER A 23 -7.46 11.44 -8.59
CA SER A 23 -6.65 12.64 -8.84
C SER A 23 -7.36 13.94 -8.46
N LYS A 24 -8.69 13.97 -8.43
CA LYS A 24 -9.47 15.14 -7.98
C LYS A 24 -9.45 15.24 -6.46
N ASP A 25 -9.58 14.11 -5.75
CA ASP A 25 -9.43 14.06 -4.30
C ASP A 25 -8.05 14.61 -3.88
N ALA A 26 -6.99 14.19 -4.59
CA ALA A 26 -5.63 14.70 -4.38
C ALA A 26 -5.49 16.19 -4.74
N ALA A 27 -6.02 16.61 -5.90
CA ALA A 27 -5.93 17.99 -6.34
C ALA A 27 -6.62 18.97 -5.39
N ASN A 28 -7.80 18.60 -4.88
CA ASN A 28 -8.55 19.38 -3.90
C ASN A 28 -7.77 19.52 -2.57
N LEU A 29 -7.17 18.43 -2.09
CA LEU A 29 -6.35 18.49 -0.87
C LEU A 29 -5.11 19.38 -1.03
N ILE A 30 -4.45 19.35 -2.20
CA ILE A 30 -3.27 20.15 -2.49
C ILE A 30 -3.64 21.63 -2.69
N SER A 31 -4.70 21.92 -3.44
CA SER A 31 -5.17 23.29 -3.66
C SER A 31 -5.57 23.96 -2.35
N GLY A 32 -6.23 23.24 -1.43
CA GLY A 32 -6.58 23.75 -0.10
C GLY A 32 -5.38 24.05 0.81
N ARG A 33 -4.16 23.64 0.44
CA ARG A 33 -2.92 23.81 1.23
C ARG A 33 -1.88 24.68 0.53
N THR A 34 -2.16 25.14 -0.68
CA THR A 34 -1.23 25.90 -1.52
C THR A 34 -1.97 27.05 -2.19
N SER A 35 -1.26 27.87 -2.97
CA SER A 35 -1.88 28.87 -3.85
C SER A 35 -2.24 28.32 -5.23
N ALA A 36 -2.04 27.02 -5.48
CA ALA A 36 -2.32 26.39 -6.76
C ALA A 36 -3.82 26.10 -6.91
N THR A 37 -4.34 26.32 -8.11
CA THR A 37 -5.71 25.89 -8.43
C THR A 37 -5.76 24.38 -8.65
N GLU A 38 -6.92 23.74 -8.47
CA GLU A 38 -7.08 22.32 -8.78
C GLU A 38 -6.67 21.98 -10.22
N GLY A 39 -6.97 22.86 -11.18
CA GLY A 39 -6.57 22.69 -12.58
C GLY A 39 -5.05 22.63 -12.74
N THR A 40 -4.32 23.55 -12.10
CA THR A 40 -2.85 23.57 -12.11
C THR A 40 -2.25 22.32 -11.45
N VAL A 41 -2.88 21.81 -10.39
CA VAL A 41 -2.42 20.58 -9.74
C VAL A 41 -2.64 19.37 -10.65
N LEU A 42 -3.81 19.26 -11.29
CA LEU A 42 -4.09 18.17 -12.24
C LEU A 42 -3.14 18.20 -13.45
N GLU A 43 -2.85 19.39 -13.99
CA GLU A 43 -1.84 19.58 -15.03
C GLU A 43 -0.47 19.10 -14.56
N SER A 44 -0.04 19.51 -13.36
CA SER A 44 1.24 19.09 -12.78
C SER A 44 1.34 17.58 -12.59
N LEU A 45 0.25 16.92 -12.17
CA LEU A 45 0.20 15.45 -12.04
C LEU A 45 0.30 14.76 -13.42
N SER A 46 -0.30 15.34 -14.46
CA SER A 46 -0.19 14.84 -15.83
C SER A 46 1.25 14.96 -16.36
N GLU A 47 1.89 16.12 -16.15
CA GLU A 47 3.28 16.34 -16.55
C GLU A 47 4.26 15.47 -15.75
N LEU A 48 3.98 15.21 -14.48
CA LEU A 48 4.76 14.27 -13.67
C LEU A 48 4.72 12.85 -14.24
N ARG A 49 3.55 12.40 -14.71
CA ARG A 49 3.40 11.10 -15.39
C ARG A 49 4.25 11.06 -16.66
N TYR A 50 4.20 12.11 -17.49
CA TYR A 50 5.01 12.18 -18.72
C TYR A 50 6.50 12.16 -18.40
N THR A 51 6.92 12.94 -17.41
CA THR A 51 8.31 13.01 -16.93
C THR A 51 8.78 11.64 -16.44
N LEU A 52 7.97 10.94 -15.64
CA LEU A 52 8.26 9.58 -15.20
C LEU A 52 8.46 8.64 -16.39
N PHE A 53 7.54 8.65 -17.35
CA PHE A 53 7.66 7.85 -18.58
C PHE A 53 8.94 8.18 -19.36
N PHE A 54 9.30 9.46 -19.47
CA PHE A 54 10.49 9.91 -20.20
C PHE A 54 11.80 9.34 -19.61
N PHE A 55 11.94 9.28 -18.29
CA PHE A 55 13.13 8.70 -17.66
C PHE A 55 13.12 7.17 -17.72
N LEU A 56 11.97 6.55 -17.44
CA LEU A 56 11.85 5.09 -17.43
C LEU A 56 12.08 4.48 -18.81
N ARG A 57 11.57 5.09 -19.89
CA ARG A 57 11.81 4.64 -21.28
C ARG A 57 13.29 4.70 -21.67
N ASP A 58 14.05 5.56 -21.01
CA ASP A 58 15.49 5.76 -21.22
C ASP A 58 16.34 4.86 -20.29
N GLY A 59 15.70 3.90 -19.61
CA GLY A 59 16.36 2.99 -18.67
C GLY A 59 16.80 3.65 -17.36
N ARG A 60 16.42 4.91 -17.11
CA ARG A 60 16.80 5.67 -15.91
C ARG A 60 15.73 5.55 -14.83
N SER A 61 16.18 5.33 -13.60
CA SER A 61 15.30 5.41 -12.43
C SER A 61 15.01 6.87 -12.10
N LEU A 62 13.78 7.16 -11.68
CA LEU A 62 13.38 8.48 -11.20
C LEU A 62 13.08 8.42 -9.70
N LYS A 63 13.83 9.19 -8.91
CA LYS A 63 13.57 9.41 -7.49
C LYS A 63 12.72 10.66 -7.34
N LEU A 64 11.54 10.53 -6.74
CA LEU A 64 10.66 11.62 -6.35
C LEU A 64 10.71 11.75 -4.82
N PRO A 65 11.33 12.82 -4.28
CA PRO A 65 11.42 13.04 -2.84
C PRO A 65 10.05 12.96 -2.16
N GLY A 66 9.98 12.26 -1.03
CA GLY A 66 8.75 12.07 -0.26
C GLY A 66 7.76 11.05 -0.85
N LEU A 67 7.98 10.52 -2.05
CA LEU A 67 7.12 9.49 -2.66
C LEU A 67 7.85 8.15 -2.81
N GLY A 68 9.01 8.17 -3.46
CA GLY A 68 9.79 6.95 -3.66
C GLY A 68 10.67 6.99 -4.91
N THR A 69 11.18 5.81 -5.27
CA THR A 69 11.99 5.60 -6.47
C THR A 69 11.29 4.63 -7.41
N PHE A 70 11.13 5.05 -8.65
CA PHE A 70 10.59 4.26 -9.74
C PHE A 70 11.75 3.76 -10.61
N THR A 71 11.87 2.44 -10.75
CA THR A 71 13.00 1.79 -11.43
C THR A 71 12.46 0.91 -12.55
N PRO A 72 12.89 1.11 -13.82
CA PRO A 72 12.51 0.22 -14.90
C PRO A 72 13.23 -1.13 -14.72
N SER A 73 12.56 -2.21 -15.08
CA SER A 73 13.10 -3.57 -15.04
C SER A 73 12.54 -4.36 -16.21
N ILE A 74 13.18 -5.48 -16.53
CA ILE A 74 12.79 -6.35 -17.63
C ILE A 74 12.71 -7.80 -17.15
N SER A 75 11.61 -8.47 -17.49
CA SER A 75 11.42 -9.90 -17.27
C SER A 75 12.18 -10.73 -18.32
N LEU A 76 12.35 -12.03 -18.08
CA LEU A 76 13.04 -12.94 -19.02
C LEU A 76 12.34 -13.05 -20.38
N ASP A 77 11.03 -12.77 -20.43
CA ASP A 77 10.22 -12.74 -21.66
C ASP A 77 10.27 -11.40 -22.41
N GLY A 78 11.05 -10.42 -21.91
CA GLY A 78 11.15 -9.09 -22.48
C GLY A 78 10.10 -8.08 -21.99
N THR A 79 9.19 -8.48 -21.08
CA THR A 79 8.18 -7.56 -20.53
C THR A 79 8.84 -6.48 -19.67
N ILE A 80 8.61 -5.21 -19.99
CA ILE A 80 9.07 -4.07 -19.18
C ILE A 80 8.14 -3.88 -17.98
N ASN A 81 8.73 -3.81 -16.79
CA ASN A 81 8.06 -3.58 -15.52
C ASN A 81 8.62 -2.32 -14.84
N VAL A 82 7.86 -1.75 -13.92
CA VAL A 82 8.30 -0.64 -13.08
C VAL A 82 8.23 -1.07 -11.62
N ASN A 83 9.37 -1.09 -10.95
CA ASN A 83 9.45 -1.32 -9.53
C ASN A 83 9.31 0.01 -8.79
N LEU A 84 8.39 0.08 -7.83
CA LEU A 84 8.27 1.21 -6.91
C LEU A 84 8.82 0.84 -5.55
N ARG A 85 9.89 1.54 -5.14
CA ARG A 85 10.34 1.56 -3.74
C ARG A 85 9.79 2.81 -3.07
N VAL A 86 8.82 2.64 -2.17
CA VAL A 86 8.22 3.74 -1.39
C VAL A 86 9.29 4.40 -0.53
N ASP A 87 9.17 5.72 -0.37
CA ASP A 87 10.06 6.50 0.50
C ASP A 87 9.99 6.02 1.96
N LYS A 88 11.15 5.94 2.62
CA LYS A 88 11.26 5.42 3.99
C LYS A 88 10.64 6.36 5.01
N GLU A 89 10.71 7.67 4.80
CA GLU A 89 10.14 8.66 5.72
C GLU A 89 8.62 8.56 5.68
N LEU A 90 8.03 8.45 4.49
CA LEU A 90 6.58 8.24 4.33
C LEU A 90 6.11 6.96 5.07
N LEU A 91 6.85 5.86 4.93
CA LEU A 91 6.53 4.63 5.67
C LEU A 91 6.70 4.82 7.19
N SER A 92 7.75 5.51 7.63
CA SER A 92 7.98 5.79 9.04
C SER A 92 6.85 6.63 9.63
N GLU A 93 6.35 7.63 8.91
CA GLU A 93 5.25 8.49 9.33
C GLU A 93 3.95 7.71 9.50
N LEU A 94 3.62 6.82 8.56
CA LEU A 94 2.44 5.96 8.65
C LEU A 94 2.49 4.99 9.84
N ASN A 95 3.69 4.64 10.31
CA ASN A 95 3.88 3.73 11.45
C ASN A 95 4.08 4.46 12.79
N LYS A 96 3.95 5.79 12.85
CA LYS A 96 3.98 6.54 14.13
C LYS A 96 2.75 6.20 14.97
N GLU A 97 2.94 6.01 16.28
CA GLU A 97 1.86 5.63 17.20
C GLU A 97 0.78 6.70 17.36
N THR A 98 1.15 8.00 17.29
CA THR A 98 0.24 9.11 17.59
C THR A 98 -0.47 9.69 16.37
N GLU A 99 0.24 9.84 15.24
CA GLU A 99 -0.27 10.52 14.04
C GLU A 99 -0.23 9.64 12.77
N GLY A 100 0.15 8.37 12.90
CA GLY A 100 0.30 7.44 11.78
C GLY A 100 -1.02 6.96 11.18
N PHE A 101 -1.09 5.67 10.86
CA PHE A 101 -2.23 5.10 10.14
C PHE A 101 -3.56 5.29 10.89
N LYS A 102 -4.53 5.96 10.25
CA LYS A 102 -5.87 6.27 10.81
C LYS A 102 -7.00 5.39 10.26
N GLY A 103 -6.69 4.43 9.39
CA GLY A 103 -7.71 3.54 8.83
C GLY A 103 -8.13 2.44 9.79
N THR A 104 -9.18 1.70 9.43
CA THR A 104 -9.68 0.60 10.27
C THR A 104 -8.92 -0.69 10.01
N VAL A 105 -8.49 -1.35 11.08
CA VAL A 105 -7.87 -2.69 11.03
C VAL A 105 -8.83 -3.70 11.64
N ILE A 106 -9.28 -4.68 10.85
CA ILE A 106 -10.00 -5.85 11.38
C ILE A 106 -9.00 -6.83 11.98
N ASN A 107 -9.45 -7.57 13.00
CA ASN A 107 -8.61 -8.47 13.77
C ASN A 107 -7.38 -7.77 14.37
N ALA A 108 -7.50 -6.48 14.73
CA ALA A 108 -6.41 -5.73 15.34
C ALA A 108 -5.90 -6.38 16.65
N ILE A 109 -6.77 -7.07 17.38
CA ILE A 109 -6.44 -7.86 18.58
C ILE A 109 -5.45 -9.01 18.30
N ASN A 110 -5.29 -9.40 17.03
CA ASN A 110 -4.38 -10.45 16.62
C ASN A 110 -3.02 -9.91 16.13
N ILE A 111 -2.79 -8.59 16.21
CA ILE A 111 -1.47 -8.01 15.93
C ILE A 111 -0.47 -8.56 16.96
N GLY A 112 0.68 -9.03 16.48
CA GLY A 112 1.73 -9.65 17.31
C GLY A 112 1.55 -11.15 17.58
N LYS A 113 0.40 -11.74 17.22
CA LYS A 113 0.18 -13.20 17.35
C LYS A 113 0.96 -13.98 16.28
N THR A 114 1.43 -15.16 16.65
CA THR A 114 2.09 -16.09 15.72
C THR A 114 1.07 -16.87 14.89
N VAL A 115 1.53 -17.55 13.84
CA VAL A 115 0.66 -18.43 13.03
C VAL A 115 0.00 -19.52 13.88
N ASN A 116 0.72 -20.08 14.86
CA ASN A 116 0.19 -21.13 15.73
C ASN A 116 -0.93 -20.60 16.63
N ASP A 117 -0.82 -19.37 17.14
CA ASP A 117 -1.87 -18.75 17.93
C ASP A 117 -3.14 -18.54 17.12
N LEU A 118 -3.02 -18.17 15.84
CA LEU A 118 -4.17 -18.01 14.94
C LEU A 118 -4.81 -19.35 14.57
N VAL A 119 -4.02 -20.43 14.50
CA VAL A 119 -4.53 -21.79 14.31
C VAL A 119 -5.22 -22.30 15.57
N ALA A 120 -4.70 -22.00 16.76
CA ALA A 120 -5.35 -22.32 18.03
C ALA A 120 -6.72 -21.64 18.12
N LEU A 121 -6.81 -20.34 17.80
CA LEU A 121 -8.08 -19.61 17.73
C LEU A 121 -9.07 -20.25 16.74
N TRP A 122 -8.59 -20.69 15.57
CA TRP A 122 -9.44 -21.42 14.62
C TRP A 122 -9.97 -22.72 15.23
N ASN A 123 -9.10 -23.51 15.84
CA ASN A 123 -9.46 -24.81 16.40
C ASN A 123 -10.39 -24.70 17.61
N GLU A 124 -10.29 -23.61 18.38
CA GLU A 124 -11.22 -23.29 19.47
C GLU A 124 -12.60 -22.88 18.96
N GLU A 125 -12.66 -22.05 17.91
CA GLU A 125 -13.93 -21.57 17.34
C GLU A 125 -14.59 -22.58 16.38
N HIS A 126 -13.82 -23.49 15.77
CA HIS A 126 -14.28 -24.49 14.79
C HIS A 126 -13.76 -25.90 15.13
N PRO A 127 -14.18 -26.48 16.27
CA PRO A 127 -13.75 -27.81 16.69
C PRO A 127 -14.16 -28.93 15.71
N GLU A 128 -15.15 -28.69 14.85
CA GLU A 128 -15.61 -29.59 13.80
C GLU A 128 -14.76 -29.58 12.52
N ASP A 129 -13.96 -28.54 12.30
CA ASP A 129 -13.06 -28.39 11.14
C ASP A 129 -11.64 -27.99 11.57
N PRO A 130 -10.97 -28.78 12.42
CA PRO A 130 -9.67 -28.40 12.96
C PRO A 130 -8.60 -28.37 11.87
N VAL A 131 -7.59 -27.55 12.10
CA VAL A 131 -6.33 -27.53 11.39
C VAL A 131 -5.33 -28.38 12.16
N VAL A 132 -4.69 -29.32 11.46
CA VAL A 132 -3.63 -30.21 11.96
C VAL A 132 -2.25 -29.70 11.54
#